data_AF-A0AA96TRJ7-F1
#
_entry.id   AF-A0AA96TRJ7-F1
#
_cell.length_a   1.000
_cell.length_b   1.000
_cell.length_c   1.000
_cell.angle_alpha   90.00
_cell.angle_beta   90.00
_cell.angle_gamma   90.00
#
_symmetry.space_group_name_H-M   'P 1'
#
loop_
_entity.id
_entity.type
_entity.pdbx_description
1 polymer ?
#
loop_
_entity_poly.entity_id
_entity_poly.type
_entity_poly.pdbx_seq_one_letter_code
_entity_poly.pdbx_strand_id
1 'polypeptide(L)'
;MPKQILEPDGTLWQPEPWATASAEEFSAARALIISLNEERQWNPWVVEDRADDLAAADAIFDQWTRAEPDFQPLSDAELDERLKTLEAKTTTGVERREAERLARVAHFDEAQAAARLRLLEREAQLEHALDDRAALASSEHAPAMEPSRQAAEIKELDTRIDQMRTDLDRLRVLVSDPESVVDEHGRLPANRRAIMHMYFRIRREQEVRQLRASVSEIEQRLTSKGLDKGDRASLRQKLASDSRKLTQLAAMPPLTEVDMCSECVSPSSWHGYTTRGGDFRDIAPCPAWPDWAARLQKARAMLTDPAGKETASTTPRPQPLAVIPSGLPIAEVLQRLKDLQVEHPDAEVRRGDRNKWEIWPAAREDGK
;
A
#
# COMPACT_ATOMS: atom_id res chain seq x y z
N MET A 1 23.86 -17.93 45.58
CA MET A 1 23.12 -19.07 44.96
C MET A 1 24.05 -20.28 44.86
N PRO A 2 23.58 -21.54 44.99
CA PRO A 2 24.41 -22.71 44.66
C PRO A 2 24.88 -22.62 43.19
N LYS A 3 26.05 -23.20 42.86
CA LYS A 3 26.56 -23.29 41.48
C LYS A 3 25.60 -24.13 40.63
N GLN A 4 24.63 -23.46 40.03
CA GLN A 4 23.69 -24.07 39.09
C GLN A 4 24.21 -23.81 37.68
N ILE A 5 24.63 -24.87 37.00
CA ILE A 5 24.99 -24.82 35.58
C ILE A 5 23.73 -25.09 34.77
N LEU A 6 23.47 -24.26 33.77
CA LEU A 6 22.36 -24.40 32.83
C LEU A 6 22.89 -24.65 31.42
N GLU A 7 22.11 -25.38 30.61
CA GLU A 7 22.45 -25.63 29.20
C GLU A 7 21.28 -25.29 28.24
N PRO A 8 20.83 -24.02 28.17
CA PRO A 8 19.93 -23.59 27.12
C PRO A 8 20.64 -23.69 25.75
N ASP A 9 20.04 -24.44 24.82
CA ASP A 9 20.46 -24.58 23.41
C ASP A 9 21.92 -25.04 23.20
N GLY A 10 22.42 -25.90 24.09
CA GLY A 10 23.77 -26.48 23.98
C GLY A 10 24.92 -25.54 24.36
N THR A 11 24.61 -24.41 25.01
CA THR A 11 25.61 -23.50 25.59
C THR A 11 25.54 -23.59 27.10
N LEU A 12 26.67 -23.81 27.78
CA LEU A 12 26.71 -23.89 29.24
C LEU A 12 26.79 -22.49 29.86
N TRP A 13 25.99 -22.23 30.87
CA TRP A 13 25.92 -20.97 31.60
C TRP A 13 26.00 -21.18 33.10
N GLN A 14 26.64 -20.25 33.79
CA GLN A 14 26.69 -20.20 35.26
C GLN A 14 26.48 -18.77 35.76
N PRO A 15 25.85 -18.60 36.93
CA PRO A 15 25.68 -17.28 37.52
C PRO A 15 27.02 -16.75 38.03
N GLU A 16 27.24 -15.45 37.88
CA GLU A 16 28.33 -14.73 38.52
C GLU A 16 28.19 -14.77 40.06
N PRO A 17 29.29 -14.61 40.83
CA PRO A 17 29.24 -14.67 42.29
C PRO A 17 28.28 -13.67 42.95
N TRP A 18 28.01 -12.55 42.28
CA TRP A 18 27.13 -11.46 42.72
C TRP A 18 25.72 -11.53 42.12
N ALA A 19 25.43 -12.54 41.29
CA ALA A 19 24.13 -12.71 40.66
C ALA A 19 23.00 -12.87 41.70
N THR A 20 21.93 -12.11 41.51
CA THR A 20 20.69 -12.19 42.29
C THR A 20 19.57 -12.87 41.52
N ALA A 21 19.64 -12.87 40.19
CA ALA A 21 18.69 -13.52 39.30
C ALA A 21 18.80 -15.06 39.37
N SER A 22 17.65 -15.71 39.37
CA SER A 22 17.49 -17.15 39.29
C SER A 22 17.74 -17.68 37.88
N ALA A 23 17.90 -19.00 37.77
CA ALA A 23 18.02 -19.72 36.51
C ALA A 23 16.81 -19.53 35.57
N GLU A 24 15.61 -19.45 36.15
CA GLU A 24 14.37 -19.26 35.41
C GLU A 24 14.30 -17.83 34.84
N GLU A 25 14.65 -16.83 35.65
CA GLU A 25 14.74 -15.43 35.22
C GLU A 25 15.77 -15.26 34.09
N PHE A 26 16.94 -15.90 34.20
CA PHE A 26 17.94 -15.89 33.12
C PHE A 26 17.44 -16.51 31.82
N SER A 27 16.80 -17.69 31.92
CA SER A 27 16.26 -18.39 30.76
C SER A 27 15.18 -17.55 30.07
N ALA A 28 14.31 -16.91 30.86
CA ALA A 28 13.27 -16.01 30.36
C ALA A 28 13.86 -14.74 29.71
N ALA A 29 14.84 -14.10 30.35
CA ALA A 29 15.53 -12.93 29.81
C ALA A 29 16.21 -13.23 28.47
N ARG A 30 16.93 -14.34 28.38
CA ARG A 30 17.57 -14.77 27.12
C ARG A 30 16.55 -15.06 26.02
N ALA A 31 15.47 -15.80 26.34
CA ALA A 31 14.41 -16.08 25.38
C ALA A 31 13.76 -14.79 24.86
N LEU A 32 13.54 -13.81 25.74
CA LEU A 32 13.03 -12.50 25.39
C LEU A 32 13.99 -11.74 24.47
N ILE A 33 15.28 -11.66 24.80
CA ILE A 33 16.29 -10.98 23.97
C ILE A 33 16.33 -11.59 22.55
N ILE A 34 16.29 -12.93 22.45
CA ILE A 34 16.26 -13.64 21.16
C ILE A 34 15.00 -13.28 20.38
N SER A 35 13.81 -13.37 21.01
CA SER A 35 12.52 -13.01 20.39
C SER A 35 12.53 -11.57 19.88
N LEU A 36 12.98 -10.61 20.69
CA LEU A 36 13.07 -9.20 20.30
C LEU A 36 14.06 -8.99 19.15
N ASN A 37 15.16 -9.74 19.12
CA ASN A 37 16.13 -9.70 18.03
C ASN A 37 15.61 -10.27 16.71
N GLU A 38 14.72 -11.25 16.76
CA GLU A 38 14.02 -11.78 15.59
C GLU A 38 12.95 -10.79 15.13
N GLU A 39 12.13 -10.30 16.06
CA GLU A 39 11.07 -9.34 15.80
C GLU A 39 11.60 -8.03 15.23
N ARG A 40 12.73 -7.48 15.73
CA ARG A 40 13.28 -6.20 15.28
C ARG A 40 13.67 -6.20 13.80
N GLN A 41 13.95 -7.36 13.20
CA GLN A 41 14.32 -7.46 11.79
C GLN A 41 13.17 -7.02 10.88
N TRP A 42 11.94 -7.21 11.34
CA TRP A 42 10.73 -6.84 10.64
C TRP A 42 10.01 -5.64 11.28
N ASN A 43 10.05 -5.53 12.60
CA ASN A 43 9.40 -4.47 13.38
C ASN A 43 10.45 -3.70 14.19
N PRO A 44 11.23 -2.79 13.58
CA PRO A 44 12.31 -2.09 14.28
C PRO A 44 11.86 -1.32 15.53
N TRP A 45 10.61 -0.85 15.55
CA TRP A 45 10.02 -0.12 16.68
C TRP A 45 9.76 -1.01 17.90
N VAL A 46 9.84 -2.35 17.80
CA VAL A 46 9.67 -3.24 18.98
C VAL A 46 10.71 -2.96 20.06
N VAL A 47 11.92 -2.53 19.66
CA VAL A 47 12.99 -2.18 20.59
C VAL A 47 12.65 -0.90 21.35
N GLU A 48 12.00 0.06 20.70
CA GLU A 48 11.52 1.30 21.34
C GLU A 48 10.31 1.01 22.24
N ASP A 49 9.35 0.23 21.74
CA ASP A 49 8.11 -0.12 22.43
C ASP A 49 8.35 -1.00 23.67
N ARG A 50 9.44 -1.77 23.67
CA ARG A 50 9.82 -2.70 24.75
C ARG A 50 11.20 -2.39 25.34
N ALA A 51 11.60 -1.12 25.34
CA ALA A 51 12.91 -0.70 25.83
C ALA A 51 13.14 -1.07 27.30
N ASP A 52 12.12 -0.92 28.16
CA ASP A 52 12.19 -1.27 29.58
C ASP A 52 12.34 -2.78 29.79
N ASP A 53 11.60 -3.59 29.02
CA ASP A 53 11.69 -5.05 29.05
C ASP A 53 13.10 -5.52 28.62
N LEU A 54 13.63 -4.92 27.55
CA LEU A 54 14.97 -5.23 27.05
C LEU A 54 16.04 -4.84 28.08
N ALA A 55 15.95 -3.64 28.67
CA ALA A 55 16.89 -3.19 29.70
C ALA A 55 16.86 -4.10 30.95
N ALA A 56 15.68 -4.56 31.36
CA ALA A 56 15.54 -5.51 32.47
C ALA A 56 16.14 -6.88 32.11
N ALA A 57 15.92 -7.37 30.89
CA ALA A 57 16.49 -8.62 30.41
C ALA A 57 18.02 -8.55 30.31
N ASP A 58 18.57 -7.46 29.79
CA ASP A 58 20.02 -7.22 29.71
C ASP A 58 20.64 -7.21 31.12
N ALA A 59 20.02 -6.53 32.09
CA ALA A 59 20.49 -6.51 33.48
C ALA A 59 20.48 -7.89 34.16
N ILE A 60 19.61 -8.81 33.73
CA ILE A 60 19.63 -10.22 34.17
C ILE A 60 20.73 -10.98 33.43
N PHE A 61 20.85 -10.78 32.12
CA PHE A 61 21.83 -11.47 31.28
C PHE A 61 23.27 -11.17 31.73
N ASP A 62 23.55 -9.93 32.13
CA ASP A 62 24.86 -9.47 32.66
C ASP A 62 25.27 -10.15 33.98
N GLN A 63 24.34 -10.83 34.66
CA GLN A 63 24.62 -11.60 35.88
C GLN A 63 25.12 -13.02 35.58
N TRP A 64 25.19 -13.42 34.32
CA TRP A 64 25.50 -14.78 33.90
C TRP A 64 26.65 -14.78 32.90
N THR A 65 27.46 -15.83 32.99
CA THR A 65 28.62 -16.02 32.12
C THR A 65 28.65 -17.42 31.56
N ARG A 66 29.37 -17.59 30.46
CA ARG A 66 29.58 -18.90 29.83
C ARG A 66 30.40 -19.81 30.74
N ALA A 67 29.96 -21.05 30.86
CA ALA A 67 30.51 -22.04 31.78
C ALA A 67 31.19 -23.21 31.06
N GLU A 68 31.33 -23.18 29.72
CA GLU A 68 32.07 -24.24 29.05
C GLU A 68 33.54 -24.25 29.51
N PRO A 69 34.13 -25.44 29.80
CA PRO A 69 35.48 -25.54 30.35
C PRO A 69 36.56 -24.86 29.51
N ASP A 70 36.36 -24.84 28.19
CA ASP A 70 37.31 -24.32 27.21
C ASP A 70 36.84 -23.02 26.55
N PHE A 71 35.79 -22.36 27.09
CA PHE A 71 35.36 -21.09 26.54
C PHE A 71 36.40 -20.00 26.83
N GLN A 72 36.97 -19.45 25.76
CA GLN A 72 37.77 -18.25 25.79
C GLN A 72 37.08 -17.20 24.92
N PRO A 73 36.80 -15.99 25.42
CA PRO A 73 36.34 -14.91 24.57
C PRO A 73 37.41 -14.63 23.50
N LEU A 74 36.97 -14.34 22.27
CA LEU A 74 37.88 -13.96 21.21
C LEU A 74 38.62 -12.68 21.61
N SER A 75 39.93 -12.66 21.38
CA SER A 75 40.69 -11.42 21.42
C SER A 75 40.25 -10.49 20.28
N ASP A 76 40.48 -9.18 20.44
CA ASP A 76 40.17 -8.19 19.39
C ASP A 76 40.82 -8.57 18.05
N ALA A 77 42.05 -9.10 18.07
CA ALA A 77 42.76 -9.55 16.87
C ALA A 77 42.08 -10.76 16.19
N GLU A 78 41.56 -11.72 16.97
CA GLU A 78 40.82 -12.88 16.43
C GLU A 78 39.44 -12.46 15.90
N LEU A 79 38.79 -11.51 16.56
CA LEU A 79 37.52 -10.94 16.10
C LEU A 79 37.71 -10.22 14.76
N ASP A 80 38.74 -9.38 14.65
CA ASP A 80 39.10 -8.67 13.41
C ASP A 80 39.39 -9.65 12.26
N GLU A 81 40.17 -10.70 12.52
CA GLU A 81 40.48 -11.70 11.49
C GLU A 81 39.24 -12.47 11.04
N ARG A 82 38.33 -12.78 11.98
CA ARG A 82 37.04 -13.40 11.66
C ARG A 82 36.16 -12.47 10.82
N LEU A 83 36.11 -11.18 11.13
CA LEU A 83 35.38 -10.18 10.36
C LEU A 83 35.94 -10.05 8.94
N LYS A 84 37.27 -9.96 8.78
CA LYS A 84 37.92 -9.95 7.45
C LYS A 84 37.59 -11.19 6.63
N THR A 85 37.59 -12.36 7.26
CA THR A 85 37.22 -13.61 6.59
C THR A 85 35.76 -13.58 6.08
N LEU A 86 34.84 -13.05 6.89
CA LEU A 86 33.44 -12.89 6.51
C LEU A 86 33.26 -11.86 5.39
N GLU A 87 33.99 -10.74 5.45
CA GLU A 87 34.00 -9.72 4.41
C GLU A 87 34.51 -10.30 3.09
N ALA A 88 35.64 -11.00 3.10
CA ALA A 88 36.19 -11.65 1.90
C ALA A 88 35.20 -12.63 1.27
N LYS A 89 34.58 -13.50 2.08
CA LYS A 89 33.53 -14.43 1.60
C LYS A 89 32.34 -13.70 0.98
N THR A 90 31.91 -12.60 1.61
CA THR A 90 30.80 -11.78 1.14
C THR A 90 31.13 -11.12 -0.19
N THR A 91 32.32 -10.51 -0.29
CA THR A 91 32.82 -9.85 -1.50
C THR A 91 32.92 -10.83 -2.67
N THR A 92 33.57 -11.98 -2.48
CA THR A 92 33.64 -13.02 -3.52
C THR A 92 32.25 -13.51 -3.94
N GLY A 93 31.32 -13.64 -2.99
CA GLY A 93 29.94 -14.01 -3.27
C GLY A 93 29.17 -12.95 -4.09
N VAL A 94 29.42 -11.66 -3.82
CA VAL A 94 28.86 -10.54 -4.59
C VAL A 94 29.44 -10.51 -6.00
N GLU A 95 30.75 -10.59 -6.14
CA GLU A 95 31.45 -10.60 -7.44
C GLU A 95 30.97 -11.75 -8.32
N ARG A 96 30.82 -12.96 -7.76
CA ARG A 96 30.29 -14.11 -8.50
C ARG A 96 28.86 -13.87 -9.00
N ARG A 97 27.96 -13.40 -8.12
CA ARG A 97 26.57 -13.12 -8.49
C ARG A 97 26.47 -12.02 -9.56
N GLU A 98 27.36 -11.03 -9.48
CA GLU A 98 27.44 -9.96 -10.46
C GLU A 98 27.96 -10.45 -11.81
N ALA A 99 29.00 -11.28 -11.82
CA ALA A 99 29.52 -11.92 -13.04
C ALA A 99 28.44 -12.79 -13.71
N GLU A 100 27.71 -13.60 -12.93
CA GLU A 100 26.58 -14.40 -13.43
C GLU A 100 25.45 -13.52 -14.00
N ARG A 101 25.15 -12.38 -13.36
CA ARG A 101 24.16 -11.40 -13.84
C ARG A 101 24.60 -10.81 -15.18
N LEU A 102 25.83 -10.34 -15.28
CA LEU A 102 26.38 -9.75 -16.50
C LEU A 102 26.41 -10.76 -17.65
N ALA A 103 26.76 -12.02 -17.38
CA ALA A 103 26.72 -13.08 -18.39
C ALA A 103 25.30 -13.30 -18.95
N ARG A 104 24.26 -13.19 -18.11
CA ARG A 104 22.86 -13.34 -18.53
C ARG A 104 22.34 -12.21 -19.40
N VAL A 105 22.95 -11.02 -19.38
CA VAL A 105 22.52 -9.88 -20.21
C VAL A 105 22.51 -10.26 -21.70
N ALA A 106 23.47 -11.07 -22.14
CA ALA A 106 23.54 -11.55 -23.54
C ALA A 106 22.37 -12.47 -23.94
N HIS A 107 21.61 -12.99 -22.97
CA HIS A 107 20.45 -13.86 -23.18
C HIS A 107 19.11 -13.11 -23.05
N PHE A 108 19.14 -11.79 -22.87
CA PHE A 108 17.92 -10.99 -22.83
C PHE A 108 17.20 -11.03 -24.18
N ASP A 109 15.94 -11.43 -24.16
CA ASP A 109 15.00 -11.39 -25.28
C ASP A 109 13.80 -10.52 -24.90
N GLU A 110 13.68 -9.37 -25.56
CA GLU A 110 12.62 -8.39 -25.30
C GLU A 110 11.22 -8.97 -25.56
N ALA A 111 11.06 -9.77 -26.63
CA ALA A 111 9.78 -10.39 -26.97
C ALA A 111 9.39 -11.43 -25.93
N GLN A 112 10.35 -12.21 -25.44
CA GLN A 112 10.12 -13.17 -24.36
C GLN A 112 9.78 -12.48 -23.03
N ALA A 113 10.47 -11.40 -22.68
CA ALA A 113 10.19 -10.59 -21.50
C ALA A 113 8.77 -9.98 -21.55
N ALA A 114 8.38 -9.40 -22.70
CA ALA A 114 7.04 -8.86 -22.91
C ALA A 114 5.96 -9.96 -22.86
N ALA A 115 6.22 -11.11 -23.49
CA ALA A 115 5.30 -12.26 -23.45
C ALA A 115 5.10 -12.77 -22.02
N ARG A 116 6.14 -12.76 -21.18
CA ARG A 116 6.03 -13.14 -19.77
C ARG A 116 5.12 -12.20 -18.99
N LEU A 117 5.29 -10.88 -19.15
CA LEU A 117 4.42 -9.91 -18.46
C LEU A 117 2.97 -10.07 -18.89
N ARG A 118 2.74 -10.34 -20.18
CA ARG A 118 1.40 -10.60 -20.72
C ARG A 118 0.81 -11.91 -20.21
N LEU A 119 1.64 -12.95 -20.05
CA LEU A 119 1.23 -14.22 -19.44
C LEU A 119 0.72 -13.99 -18.01
N LEU A 120 1.50 -13.33 -17.16
CA LEU A 120 1.12 -13.02 -15.78
C LEU A 120 -0.17 -12.19 -15.70
N GLU A 121 -0.30 -11.17 -16.56
CA GLU A 121 -1.52 -10.36 -16.63
C GLU A 121 -2.74 -11.19 -17.06
N ARG A 122 -2.58 -12.13 -18.01
CA ARG A 122 -3.68 -12.99 -18.48
C ARG A 122 -4.08 -14.04 -17.45
N GLU A 123 -3.14 -14.55 -16.66
CA GLU A 123 -3.44 -15.45 -15.55
C GLU A 123 -4.30 -14.75 -14.50
N ALA A 124 -3.94 -13.52 -14.12
CA ALA A 124 -4.75 -12.71 -13.20
C ALA A 124 -6.13 -12.36 -13.77
N GLN A 125 -6.24 -12.10 -15.08
CA GLN A 125 -7.53 -11.88 -15.75
C GLN A 125 -8.41 -13.12 -15.71
N LEU A 126 -7.82 -14.29 -15.94
CA LEU A 126 -8.54 -15.56 -15.93
C LEU A 126 -9.06 -15.89 -14.53
N GLU A 127 -8.22 -15.75 -13.50
CA GLU A 127 -8.62 -15.94 -12.10
C GLU A 127 -9.80 -15.05 -11.74
N HIS A 128 -9.72 -13.76 -12.03
CA HIS A 128 -10.79 -12.82 -11.77
C HIS A 128 -12.09 -13.16 -12.50
N ALA A 129 -12.03 -13.56 -13.78
CA ALA A 129 -13.23 -13.94 -14.51
C ALA A 129 -13.87 -15.24 -14.00
N LEU A 130 -13.05 -16.18 -13.50
CA LEU A 130 -13.55 -17.40 -12.85
C LEU A 130 -14.27 -17.07 -11.54
N ASP A 131 -13.71 -16.17 -10.73
CA ASP A 131 -14.35 -15.67 -9.50
C ASP A 131 -15.69 -15.00 -9.80
N ASP A 132 -15.71 -14.05 -10.75
CA ASP A 132 -16.92 -13.32 -11.12
C ASP A 132 -18.01 -14.27 -11.64
N ARG A 133 -17.61 -15.28 -12.44
CA ARG A 133 -18.52 -16.30 -12.93
C ARG A 133 -19.10 -17.14 -11.79
N ALA A 134 -18.27 -17.55 -10.83
CA ALA A 134 -18.71 -18.33 -9.67
C ALA A 134 -19.67 -17.51 -8.79
N ALA A 135 -19.34 -16.24 -8.53
CA ALA A 135 -20.14 -15.29 -7.77
C ALA A 135 -21.51 -15.01 -8.43
N LEU A 136 -21.56 -14.92 -9.76
CA LEU A 136 -22.81 -14.82 -10.50
C LEU A 136 -23.59 -16.13 -10.41
N ALA A 137 -22.96 -17.28 -10.58
CA ALA A 137 -23.64 -18.57 -10.52
C ALA A 137 -24.24 -18.89 -9.13
N SER A 138 -23.63 -18.40 -8.04
CA SER A 138 -24.16 -18.58 -6.68
C SER A 138 -25.31 -17.62 -6.34
N SER A 139 -25.60 -16.62 -7.18
CA SER A 139 -26.56 -15.54 -6.93
C SER A 139 -26.27 -14.69 -5.67
N GLU A 140 -25.13 -14.88 -5.00
CA GLU A 140 -24.80 -14.19 -3.75
C GLU A 140 -24.53 -12.70 -3.96
N HIS A 141 -23.94 -12.34 -5.10
CA HIS A 141 -23.51 -10.97 -5.37
C HIS A 141 -24.60 -10.10 -6.02
N ALA A 142 -25.63 -10.73 -6.60
CA ALA A 142 -26.72 -10.03 -7.26
C ALA A 142 -28.04 -10.81 -7.15
N PRO A 143 -28.59 -11.00 -5.93
CA PRO A 143 -29.80 -11.79 -5.70
C PRO A 143 -31.05 -11.21 -6.37
N ALA A 144 -31.02 -9.92 -6.72
CA ALA A 144 -32.09 -9.22 -7.43
C ALA A 144 -31.90 -9.19 -8.96
N MET A 145 -30.87 -9.86 -9.50
CA MET A 145 -30.64 -9.90 -10.94
C MET A 145 -31.64 -10.83 -11.62
N GLU A 146 -32.23 -10.36 -12.73
CA GLU A 146 -33.12 -11.18 -13.55
C GLU A 146 -32.41 -12.44 -14.09
N PRO A 147 -33.01 -13.64 -13.99
CA PRO A 147 -32.34 -14.90 -14.38
C PRO A 147 -31.86 -14.93 -15.83
N SER A 148 -32.60 -14.29 -16.75
CA SER A 148 -32.21 -14.20 -18.16
C SER A 148 -30.96 -13.34 -18.38
N ARG A 149 -30.83 -12.25 -17.61
CA ARG A 149 -29.64 -11.39 -17.61
C ARG A 149 -28.46 -12.12 -16.97
N GLN A 150 -28.67 -12.79 -15.85
CA GLN A 150 -27.65 -13.60 -15.18
C GLN A 150 -27.07 -14.67 -16.13
N ALA A 151 -27.94 -15.40 -16.84
CA ALA A 151 -27.52 -16.40 -17.82
C ALA A 151 -26.73 -15.79 -18.99
N ALA A 152 -27.10 -14.58 -19.43
CA ALA A 152 -26.37 -13.86 -20.48
C ALA A 152 -24.96 -13.41 -20.02
N GLU A 153 -24.84 -12.85 -18.81
CA GLU A 153 -23.56 -12.43 -18.24
C GLU A 153 -22.63 -13.64 -17.99
N ILE A 154 -23.17 -14.77 -17.50
CA ILE A 154 -22.39 -16.02 -17.35
C ILE A 154 -21.86 -16.50 -18.71
N LYS A 155 -22.69 -16.47 -19.76
CA LYS A 155 -22.28 -16.89 -21.11
C LYS A 155 -21.17 -15.97 -21.69
N GLU A 156 -21.24 -14.68 -21.42
CA GLU A 156 -20.18 -13.72 -21.81
C GLU A 156 -18.86 -14.04 -21.09
N LEU A 157 -18.93 -14.30 -19.78
CA LEU A 157 -17.77 -14.72 -19.00
C LEU A 157 -17.18 -16.04 -19.49
N ASP A 158 -18.00 -17.05 -19.80
CA ASP A 158 -17.56 -18.33 -20.37
C ASP A 158 -16.78 -18.12 -21.67
N THR A 159 -17.32 -17.29 -22.57
CA THR A 159 -16.65 -16.96 -23.83
C THR A 159 -15.30 -16.28 -23.60
N ARG A 160 -15.24 -15.34 -22.64
CA ARG A 160 -14.01 -14.64 -22.28
C ARG A 160 -12.99 -15.57 -21.64
N ILE A 161 -13.42 -16.48 -20.78
CA ILE A 161 -12.57 -17.50 -20.14
C ILE A 161 -11.90 -18.38 -21.19
N ASP A 162 -12.65 -18.85 -22.18
CA ASP A 162 -12.12 -19.70 -23.26
C ASP A 162 -11.09 -18.96 -24.13
N GLN A 163 -11.35 -17.69 -24.43
CA GLN A 163 -10.39 -16.83 -25.13
C GLN A 163 -9.09 -16.67 -24.32
N MET A 164 -9.20 -16.38 -23.02
CA MET A 164 -8.03 -16.21 -22.16
C MET A 164 -7.22 -17.51 -22.01
N ARG A 165 -7.87 -18.66 -21.91
CA ARG A 165 -7.19 -19.97 -21.91
C ARG A 165 -6.40 -20.20 -23.20
N THR A 166 -7.02 -19.91 -24.35
CA THR A 166 -6.35 -20.01 -25.65
C THR A 166 -5.12 -19.09 -25.73
N ASP A 167 -5.22 -17.87 -25.22
CA ASP A 167 -4.10 -16.93 -25.19
C ASP A 167 -2.99 -17.39 -24.23
N LEU A 168 -3.35 -17.93 -23.06
CA LEU A 168 -2.39 -18.51 -22.12
C LEU A 168 -1.62 -19.68 -22.73
N ASP A 169 -2.30 -20.58 -23.44
CA ASP A 169 -1.65 -21.71 -24.12
C ASP A 169 -0.63 -21.23 -25.15
N ARG A 170 -0.97 -20.18 -25.93
CA ARG A 170 -0.02 -19.56 -26.87
C ARG A 170 1.17 -18.92 -26.15
N LEU A 171 0.94 -18.18 -25.06
CA LEU A 171 1.99 -17.51 -24.31
C LEU A 171 2.93 -18.50 -23.61
N ARG A 172 2.42 -19.64 -23.12
CA ARG A 172 3.23 -20.71 -22.50
C ARG A 172 4.15 -21.42 -23.49
N VAL A 173 3.84 -21.41 -24.78
CA VAL A 173 4.77 -21.89 -25.82
C VAL A 173 5.95 -20.93 -25.99
N LEU A 174 5.73 -19.63 -25.83
CA LEU A 174 6.78 -18.60 -25.93
C LEU A 174 7.61 -18.49 -24.64
N VAL A 175 6.96 -18.71 -23.50
CA VAL A 175 7.53 -18.60 -22.15
C VAL A 175 7.32 -19.93 -21.43
N SER A 176 8.25 -20.86 -21.64
CA SER A 176 8.17 -22.19 -21.02
C SER A 176 8.22 -22.13 -19.49
N ASP A 177 9.16 -21.35 -18.95
CA ASP A 177 9.27 -21.06 -17.52
C ASP A 177 9.32 -19.54 -17.30
N PRO A 178 8.27 -18.94 -16.71
CA PRO A 178 8.28 -17.52 -16.36
C PRO A 178 9.45 -17.18 -15.41
N GLU A 179 9.90 -18.10 -14.57
CA GLU A 179 10.95 -17.87 -13.60
C GLU A 179 12.37 -17.90 -14.18
N SER A 180 12.53 -18.32 -15.44
CA SER A 180 13.81 -18.32 -16.15
C SER A 180 14.02 -17.09 -17.05
N VAL A 181 13.01 -16.24 -17.23
CA VAL A 181 13.08 -15.11 -18.17
C VAL A 181 13.92 -13.97 -17.58
N VAL A 182 15.02 -13.69 -18.25
CA VAL A 182 15.99 -12.65 -17.88
C VAL A 182 15.45 -11.27 -18.30
N ASP A 183 15.68 -10.24 -17.47
CA ASP A 183 15.42 -8.84 -17.83
C ASP A 183 16.60 -8.19 -18.59
N GLU A 184 16.42 -6.95 -19.04
CA GLU A 184 17.46 -6.16 -19.73
C GLU A 184 18.75 -5.94 -18.92
N HIS A 185 18.69 -6.22 -17.61
CA HIS A 185 19.82 -6.13 -16.69
C HIS A 185 20.36 -7.50 -16.28
N GLY A 186 20.02 -8.58 -16.96
CA GLY A 186 20.56 -9.91 -16.65
C GLY A 186 19.97 -10.53 -15.37
N ARG A 187 18.86 -9.99 -14.84
CA ARG A 187 18.24 -10.45 -13.60
C ARG A 187 17.08 -11.40 -13.88
N LEU A 188 17.04 -12.48 -13.11
CA LEU A 188 15.91 -13.39 -13.06
C LEU A 188 14.79 -12.79 -12.18
N PRO A 189 13.53 -13.24 -12.31
CA PRO A 189 12.44 -12.86 -11.43
C PRO A 189 12.75 -13.04 -9.94
N ALA A 190 13.42 -14.13 -9.55
CA ALA A 190 13.87 -14.35 -8.18
C ALA A 190 14.82 -13.24 -7.70
N ASN A 191 15.80 -12.85 -8.52
CA ASN A 191 16.72 -11.76 -8.19
C ASN A 191 15.99 -10.42 -8.04
N ARG A 192 14.97 -10.19 -8.89
CA ARG A 192 14.14 -9.00 -8.81
C ARG A 192 13.29 -8.99 -7.54
N ARG A 193 12.70 -10.12 -7.16
CA ARG A 193 11.97 -10.27 -5.91
C ARG A 193 12.81 -9.94 -4.68
N ALA A 194 14.07 -10.38 -4.64
CA ALA A 194 15.01 -10.01 -3.57
C ALA A 194 15.18 -8.47 -3.45
N ILE A 195 15.33 -7.80 -4.58
CA ILE A 195 15.43 -6.34 -4.66
C ILE A 195 14.11 -5.68 -4.22
N MET A 196 12.96 -6.17 -4.71
CA MET A 196 11.64 -5.65 -4.34
C MET A 196 11.36 -5.84 -2.85
N HIS A 197 11.77 -6.96 -2.27
CA HIS A 197 11.65 -7.23 -0.83
C HIS A 197 12.43 -6.20 -0.02
N MET A 198 13.69 -5.94 -0.39
CA MET A 198 14.50 -4.91 0.26
C MET A 198 13.82 -3.53 0.19
N TYR A 199 13.36 -3.10 -0.99
CA TYR A 199 12.68 -1.81 -1.15
C TYR A 199 11.37 -1.74 -0.37
N PHE A 200 10.59 -2.81 -0.38
CA PHE A 200 9.35 -2.90 0.38
C PHE A 200 9.60 -2.74 1.88
N ARG A 201 10.59 -3.45 2.43
CA ARG A 201 10.94 -3.37 3.85
C ARG A 201 11.30 -1.94 4.26
N ILE A 202 12.18 -1.28 3.48
CA ILE A 202 12.59 0.11 3.72
C ILE A 202 11.38 1.04 3.67
N ARG A 203 10.55 0.93 2.62
CA ARG A 203 9.35 1.75 2.46
C ARG A 203 8.38 1.54 3.63
N ARG A 204 8.09 0.28 3.99
CA ARG A 204 7.18 -0.07 5.09
C ARG A 204 7.67 0.54 6.40
N GLU A 205 8.96 0.40 6.71
CA GLU A 205 9.55 0.96 7.93
C GLU A 205 9.38 2.49 7.98
N GLN A 206 9.71 3.18 6.90
CA GLN A 206 9.53 4.64 6.79
C GLN A 206 8.06 5.03 6.95
N GLU A 207 7.16 4.30 6.29
CA GLU A 207 5.72 4.57 6.30
C GLU A 207 5.12 4.34 7.70
N VAL A 208 5.54 3.30 8.42
CA VAL A 208 5.13 3.07 9.82
C VAL A 208 5.64 4.17 10.72
N ARG A 209 6.92 4.57 10.62
CA ARG A 209 7.46 5.69 11.42
C ARG A 209 6.68 6.98 11.19
N GLN A 210 6.42 7.31 9.93
CA GLN A 210 5.62 8.50 9.56
C GLN A 210 4.20 8.43 10.11
N LEU A 211 3.55 7.26 10.03
CA LEU A 211 2.21 7.08 10.56
C LEU A 211 2.16 7.19 12.08
N ARG A 212 3.14 6.61 12.81
CA ARG A 212 3.24 6.76 14.28
C ARG A 212 3.39 8.23 14.67
N ALA A 213 4.25 8.98 14.00
CA ALA A 213 4.42 10.40 14.22
C ALA A 213 3.12 11.19 13.91
N SER A 214 2.48 10.91 12.77
CA SER A 214 1.23 11.57 12.33
C SER A 214 0.07 11.30 13.31
N VAL A 215 -0.10 10.05 13.76
CA VAL A 215 -1.13 9.68 14.74
C VAL A 215 -0.92 10.44 16.04
N SER A 216 0.29 10.42 16.61
CA SER A 216 0.61 11.15 17.84
C SER A 216 0.40 12.66 17.70
N GLU A 217 0.83 13.27 16.59
CA GLU A 217 0.61 14.70 16.33
C GLU A 217 -0.88 15.04 16.24
N ILE A 218 -1.68 14.25 15.52
CA ILE A 218 -3.12 14.49 15.38
C ILE A 218 -3.83 14.35 16.73
N GLU A 219 -3.47 13.35 17.53
CA GLU A 219 -4.01 13.17 18.87
C GLU A 219 -3.72 14.39 19.76
N GLN A 220 -2.48 14.89 19.75
CA GLN A 220 -2.11 16.12 20.46
C GLN A 220 -2.85 17.35 19.95
N ARG A 221 -3.02 17.49 18.63
CA ARG A 221 -3.78 18.60 18.06
C ARG A 221 -5.25 18.54 18.48
N LEU A 222 -5.85 17.36 18.54
CA LEU A 222 -7.26 17.19 18.94
C LEU A 222 -7.52 17.61 20.39
N THR A 223 -6.52 17.60 21.29
CA THR A 223 -6.65 18.11 22.67
C THR A 223 -6.55 19.63 22.76
N SER A 224 -6.09 20.30 21.69
CA SER A 224 -5.91 21.75 21.68
C SER A 224 -7.25 22.50 21.72
N LYS A 225 -7.31 23.56 22.52
CA LYS A 225 -8.45 24.48 22.57
C LYS A 225 -8.41 25.39 21.34
N GLY A 226 -9.58 25.77 20.81
CA GLY A 226 -9.69 26.73 19.70
C GLY A 226 -9.81 26.12 18.30
N LEU A 227 -9.82 24.79 18.15
CA LEU A 227 -10.15 24.15 16.87
C LEU A 227 -11.63 24.32 16.52
N ASP A 228 -11.90 24.75 15.29
CA ASP A 228 -13.27 24.75 14.76
C ASP A 228 -13.80 23.33 14.52
N LYS A 229 -15.10 23.24 14.23
CA LYS A 229 -15.79 21.95 14.05
C LYS A 229 -15.34 21.21 12.78
N GLY A 230 -15.05 21.93 11.70
CA GLY A 230 -14.61 21.36 10.42
C GLY A 230 -13.19 20.80 10.51
N ASP A 231 -12.27 21.58 11.08
CA ASP A 231 -10.89 21.15 11.34
C ASP A 231 -10.85 19.91 12.23
N ARG A 232 -11.66 19.88 13.29
CA ARG A 232 -11.75 18.73 14.18
C ARG A 232 -12.31 17.49 13.47
N ALA A 233 -13.27 17.65 12.54
CA ALA A 233 -13.80 16.55 11.75
C ALA A 233 -12.75 15.98 10.77
N SER A 234 -12.04 16.87 10.06
CA SER A 234 -10.95 16.50 9.16
C SER A 234 -9.81 15.76 9.89
N LEU A 235 -9.41 16.26 11.06
CA LEU A 235 -8.40 15.62 11.90
C LEU A 235 -8.84 14.22 12.35
N ARG A 236 -10.10 14.04 12.77
CA ARG A 236 -10.63 12.72 13.15
C ARG A 236 -10.66 11.73 11.99
N GLN A 237 -11.05 12.20 10.80
CA GLN A 237 -11.03 11.35 9.60
C GLN A 237 -9.61 10.92 9.26
N LYS A 238 -8.64 11.85 9.33
CA LYS A 238 -7.24 11.55 9.12
C LYS A 238 -6.68 10.61 10.18
N LEU A 239 -7.01 10.82 11.46
CA LEU A 239 -6.60 9.93 12.55
C LEU A 239 -7.12 8.52 12.32
N ALA A 240 -8.40 8.36 11.97
CA ALA A 240 -8.98 7.05 11.68
C ALA A 240 -8.28 6.38 10.50
N SER A 241 -8.03 7.11 9.41
CA SER A 241 -7.30 6.60 8.24
C SER A 241 -5.87 6.18 8.58
N ASP A 242 -5.10 7.05 9.24
CA ASP A 242 -3.70 6.77 9.58
C ASP A 242 -3.58 5.63 10.60
N SER A 243 -4.46 5.59 11.61
CA SER A 243 -4.46 4.56 12.65
C SER A 243 -4.78 3.17 12.07
N ARG A 244 -5.78 3.09 11.16
CA ARG A 244 -6.07 1.83 10.45
C ARG A 244 -4.85 1.35 9.66
N LYS A 245 -4.23 2.26 8.90
CA LYS A 245 -3.06 1.95 8.08
C LYS A 245 -1.86 1.54 8.92
N LEU A 246 -1.61 2.22 10.02
CA LEU A 246 -0.56 1.88 10.98
C LEU A 246 -0.77 0.49 11.56
N THR A 247 -1.98 0.21 12.06
CA THR A 247 -2.36 -1.09 12.63
C THR A 247 -2.08 -2.22 11.64
N GLN A 248 -2.47 -2.03 10.38
CA GLN A 248 -2.28 -3.03 9.35
C GLN A 248 -0.82 -3.26 8.96
N LEU A 249 -0.05 -2.19 8.74
CA LEU A 249 1.36 -2.34 8.40
C LEU A 249 2.13 -2.97 9.57
N ALA A 250 1.79 -2.62 10.82
CA ALA A 250 2.37 -3.20 12.01
C ALA A 250 2.00 -4.68 12.20
N ALA A 251 0.76 -5.07 11.90
CA ALA A 251 0.28 -6.45 12.01
C ALA A 251 0.73 -7.38 10.87
N MET A 252 1.38 -6.85 9.84
CA MET A 252 1.86 -7.65 8.72
C MET A 252 2.93 -8.64 9.18
N PRO A 253 2.80 -9.94 8.87
CA PRO A 253 3.83 -10.92 9.19
C PRO A 253 5.12 -10.64 8.39
N PRO A 254 6.29 -11.12 8.86
CA PRO A 254 7.52 -11.05 8.08
C PRO A 254 7.32 -11.69 6.71
N LEU A 255 7.60 -10.91 5.66
CA LEU A 255 7.59 -11.40 4.29
C LEU A 255 8.97 -11.89 3.90
N THR A 256 9.00 -12.80 2.94
CA THR A 256 10.21 -13.29 2.30
C THR A 256 10.24 -12.85 0.83
N GLU A 257 11.34 -13.14 0.14
CA GLU A 257 11.48 -12.80 -1.27
C GLU A 257 10.41 -13.48 -2.13
N VAL A 258 9.97 -14.70 -1.79
CA VAL A 258 8.95 -15.42 -2.59
C VAL A 258 7.55 -14.79 -2.48
N ASP A 259 7.32 -14.00 -1.44
CA ASP A 259 6.04 -13.30 -1.23
C ASP A 259 5.96 -11.99 -2.04
N MET A 260 7.03 -11.60 -2.73
CA MET A 260 7.09 -10.35 -3.49
C MET A 260 6.69 -10.55 -4.95
N CYS A 261 6.11 -9.51 -5.55
CA CYS A 261 6.04 -9.43 -7.00
C CYS A 261 7.44 -9.26 -7.60
N SER A 262 7.77 -9.98 -8.67
CA SER A 262 9.04 -9.77 -9.39
C SER A 262 9.08 -8.46 -10.18
N GLU A 263 7.93 -7.82 -10.40
CA GLU A 263 7.79 -6.66 -11.29
C GLU A 263 7.56 -5.34 -10.56
N CYS A 264 7.23 -5.38 -9.25
CA CYS A 264 7.04 -4.16 -8.47
C CYS A 264 7.33 -4.39 -6.99
N VAL A 265 7.46 -3.29 -6.24
CA VAL A 265 7.80 -3.28 -4.81
C VAL A 265 6.69 -3.76 -3.88
N SER A 266 5.61 -4.35 -4.40
CA SER A 266 4.47 -4.81 -3.59
C SER A 266 4.47 -6.34 -3.45
N PRO A 267 3.93 -6.87 -2.35
CA PRO A 267 3.67 -8.29 -2.20
C PRO A 267 2.82 -8.84 -3.36
N SER A 268 3.08 -10.07 -3.76
CA SER A 268 2.34 -10.75 -4.84
C SER A 268 0.86 -10.89 -4.50
N SER A 269 0.53 -11.14 -3.23
CA SER A 269 -0.84 -11.22 -2.71
C SER A 269 -1.63 -9.91 -2.78
N TRP A 270 -0.97 -8.79 -3.10
CA TRP A 270 -1.63 -7.49 -3.29
C TRP A 270 -1.98 -7.24 -4.75
N HIS A 271 -1.81 -8.24 -5.61
CA HIS A 271 -2.16 -8.15 -7.02
C HIS A 271 -3.45 -8.88 -7.35
N GLY A 272 -4.24 -8.26 -8.21
CA GLY A 272 -5.42 -8.85 -8.83
C GLY A 272 -5.78 -8.06 -10.09
N TYR A 273 -6.71 -8.55 -10.92
CA TYR A 273 -6.98 -7.88 -12.20
C TYR A 273 -7.77 -6.57 -12.11
N THR A 274 -8.45 -6.32 -11.00
CA THR A 274 -9.21 -5.09 -10.77
C THR A 274 -8.82 -4.48 -9.44
N THR A 275 -8.89 -3.16 -9.34
CA THR A 275 -8.82 -2.46 -8.06
C THR A 275 -10.05 -2.82 -7.23
N ARG A 276 -9.89 -3.67 -6.20
CA ARG A 276 -10.95 -3.94 -5.21
C ARG A 276 -10.73 -3.03 -4.01
N GLY A 277 -11.68 -2.14 -3.74
CA GLY A 277 -11.59 -1.12 -2.71
C GLY A 277 -12.25 -1.52 -1.39
N GLY A 278 -11.52 -1.31 -0.29
CA GLY A 278 -12.01 -1.33 1.08
C GLY A 278 -10.88 -0.94 2.04
N ASP A 279 -11.00 0.21 2.71
CA ASP A 279 -10.16 0.83 3.77
C ASP A 279 -8.61 0.75 3.75
N PHE A 280 -8.01 0.01 2.83
CA PHE A 280 -6.59 -0.12 2.59
C PHE A 280 -6.37 -0.32 1.09
N ARG A 281 -5.18 0.05 0.64
CA ARG A 281 -4.79 -0.07 -0.77
C ARG A 281 -4.86 -1.53 -1.21
N ASP A 282 -5.98 -1.84 -1.83
CA ASP A 282 -6.11 -2.22 -3.24
C ASP A 282 -5.26 -3.42 -3.63
N ILE A 283 -5.87 -4.61 -3.52
CA ILE A 283 -5.65 -5.61 -4.56
C ILE A 283 -5.81 -4.86 -5.87
N ALA A 284 -4.70 -4.66 -6.57
CA ALA A 284 -4.64 -3.82 -7.75
C ALA A 284 -3.77 -4.51 -8.80
N PRO A 285 -4.03 -4.22 -10.08
CA PRO A 285 -3.21 -4.81 -11.12
C PRO A 285 -1.77 -4.33 -10.98
N CYS A 286 -0.83 -5.23 -11.25
CA CYS A 286 0.58 -4.86 -11.20
C CYS A 286 0.84 -3.72 -12.21
N PRO A 287 1.51 -2.61 -11.82
CA PRO A 287 1.78 -1.50 -12.72
C PRO A 287 2.67 -1.87 -13.90
N ALA A 288 3.36 -3.01 -13.86
CA ALA A 288 4.16 -3.53 -14.95
C ALA A 288 3.36 -4.35 -15.98
N TRP A 289 2.11 -4.70 -15.69
CA TRP A 289 1.29 -5.46 -16.62
C TRP A 289 0.90 -4.60 -17.83
N PRO A 290 1.06 -5.10 -19.08
CA PRO A 290 0.97 -4.27 -20.27
C PRO A 290 -0.36 -3.53 -20.44
N ASP A 291 -1.50 -4.23 -20.35
CA ASP A 291 -2.81 -3.59 -20.60
C ASP A 291 -3.14 -2.60 -19.47
N TRP A 292 -2.79 -2.92 -18.21
CA TRP A 292 -2.95 -1.99 -17.09
C TRP A 292 -2.02 -0.78 -17.16
N ALA A 293 -0.74 -0.97 -17.48
CA ALA A 293 0.22 0.11 -17.65
C ALA A 293 -0.25 1.10 -18.72
N ALA A 294 -0.76 0.60 -19.85
CA ALA A 294 -1.34 1.42 -20.90
C ALA A 294 -2.57 2.21 -20.41
N ARG A 295 -3.45 1.60 -19.61
CA ARG A 295 -4.60 2.28 -18.98
C ARG A 295 -4.14 3.41 -18.04
N LEU A 296 -3.14 3.15 -17.19
CA LEU A 296 -2.58 4.17 -16.29
C LEU A 296 -1.93 5.33 -17.06
N GLN A 297 -1.20 5.04 -18.13
CA GLN A 297 -0.63 6.07 -18.99
C GLN A 297 -1.70 6.94 -19.64
N LYS A 298 -2.77 6.34 -20.17
CA LYS A 298 -3.92 7.07 -20.74
C LYS A 298 -4.60 7.96 -19.68
N ALA A 299 -4.83 7.44 -18.48
CA ALA A 299 -5.43 8.20 -17.39
C ALA A 299 -4.54 9.38 -16.95
N ARG A 300 -3.21 9.17 -16.86
CA ARG A 300 -2.26 10.25 -16.57
C ARG A 300 -2.27 11.31 -17.66
N ALA A 301 -2.24 10.90 -18.93
CA ALA A 301 -2.31 11.81 -20.07
C ALA A 301 -3.56 12.69 -19.99
N MET A 302 -4.73 12.12 -19.68
CA MET A 302 -5.98 12.88 -19.50
C MET A 302 -5.92 13.91 -18.36
N LEU A 303 -5.21 13.63 -17.27
CA LEU A 303 -5.07 14.55 -16.14
C LEU A 303 -4.05 15.67 -16.41
N THR A 304 -3.04 15.39 -17.25
CA THR A 304 -1.98 16.33 -17.58
C THR A 304 -2.25 17.12 -18.86
N ASP A 305 -3.24 16.73 -19.66
CA ASP A 305 -3.59 17.41 -20.91
C ASP A 305 -4.28 18.76 -20.63
N PRO A 306 -3.62 19.90 -20.89
CA PRO A 306 -4.23 21.21 -20.73
C PRO A 306 -5.30 21.50 -21.79
N ALA A 307 -5.31 20.79 -22.93
CA ALA A 307 -6.29 20.98 -24.00
C ALA A 307 -7.64 20.30 -23.69
N GLY A 308 -7.67 19.34 -22.76
CA GLY A 308 -8.91 18.81 -22.16
C GLY A 308 -9.61 19.80 -21.22
N LYS A 309 -8.93 20.89 -20.84
CA LYS A 309 -9.57 22.13 -20.36
C LYS A 309 -9.87 23.05 -21.54
N GLU A 310 -10.49 22.51 -22.59
CA GLU A 310 -11.32 23.36 -23.43
C GLU A 310 -12.37 23.97 -22.50
N THR A 311 -12.19 25.26 -22.24
CA THR A 311 -13.20 26.14 -21.65
C THR A 311 -14.50 25.80 -22.35
N ALA A 312 -15.41 25.13 -21.64
CA ALA A 312 -16.77 24.98 -22.07
C ALA A 312 -17.20 26.34 -22.60
N SER A 313 -17.47 26.38 -23.91
CA SER A 313 -17.89 27.55 -24.66
C SER A 313 -18.75 28.43 -23.76
N THR A 314 -18.21 29.58 -23.36
CA THR A 314 -18.98 30.62 -22.71
C THR A 314 -19.87 31.21 -23.79
N THR A 315 -20.94 30.51 -24.15
CA THR A 315 -22.20 31.24 -24.32
C THR A 315 -22.42 31.88 -22.95
N PRO A 316 -22.32 33.21 -22.80
CA PRO A 316 -22.50 33.82 -21.50
C PRO A 316 -23.87 33.36 -21.00
N ARG A 317 -23.87 32.59 -19.90
CA ARG A 317 -25.13 32.22 -19.26
C ARG A 317 -25.88 33.53 -19.04
N PRO A 318 -27.17 33.62 -19.42
CA PRO A 318 -27.92 34.84 -19.19
C PRO A 318 -27.76 35.23 -17.73
N GLN A 319 -27.35 36.47 -17.48
CA GLN A 319 -27.22 36.99 -16.13
C GLN A 319 -28.57 37.59 -15.73
N PRO A 320 -28.96 37.50 -14.45
CA PRO A 320 -30.14 38.19 -13.97
C PRO A 320 -29.97 39.70 -14.14
N LEU A 321 -31.03 40.39 -14.52
CA LEU A 321 -31.09 41.85 -14.62
C LEU A 321 -30.83 42.51 -13.26
N ALA A 322 -31.28 41.86 -12.18
CA ALA A 322 -31.03 42.29 -10.81
C ALA A 322 -31.02 41.10 -9.83
N VAL A 323 -30.22 41.24 -8.76
CA VAL A 323 -30.17 40.26 -7.65
C VAL A 323 -30.40 40.99 -6.34
N ILE A 324 -31.44 40.59 -5.61
CA ILE A 324 -31.74 41.08 -4.26
C ILE A 324 -31.06 40.11 -3.26
N PRO A 325 -30.15 40.61 -2.40
CA PRO A 325 -29.44 39.76 -1.46
C PRO A 325 -30.38 39.18 -0.39
N SER A 326 -30.06 37.98 0.07
CA SER A 326 -30.74 37.34 1.20
C SER A 326 -30.45 38.11 2.50
N GLY A 327 -31.46 38.28 3.36
CA GLY A 327 -31.32 38.90 4.69
C GLY A 327 -32.00 40.26 4.86
N LEU A 328 -32.65 40.78 3.81
CA LEU A 328 -33.49 41.98 3.92
C LEU A 328 -34.87 41.63 4.54
N PRO A 329 -35.47 42.54 5.31
CA PRO A 329 -36.85 42.40 5.77
C PRO A 329 -37.82 42.23 4.59
N ILE A 330 -38.87 41.43 4.76
CA ILE A 330 -39.84 41.12 3.69
C ILE A 330 -40.45 42.39 3.07
N ALA A 331 -40.71 43.43 3.88
CA ALA A 331 -41.22 44.70 3.39
C ALA A 331 -40.25 45.40 2.40
N GLU A 332 -38.95 45.34 2.66
CA GLU A 332 -37.92 45.91 1.79
C GLU A 332 -37.73 45.07 0.53
N VAL A 333 -37.85 43.74 0.63
CA VAL A 333 -37.83 42.85 -0.53
C VAL A 333 -39.02 43.14 -1.45
N LEU A 334 -40.23 43.29 -0.91
CA LEU A 334 -41.43 43.61 -1.69
C LEU A 334 -41.35 44.99 -2.35
N GLN A 335 -40.81 45.99 -1.66
CA GLN A 335 -40.61 47.32 -2.24
C GLN A 335 -39.63 47.27 -3.40
N ARG A 336 -38.45 46.63 -3.22
CA ARG A 336 -37.46 46.48 -4.29
C ARG A 336 -37.97 45.68 -5.48
N LEU A 337 -38.77 44.63 -5.24
CA LEU A 337 -39.42 43.89 -6.32
C LEU A 337 -40.42 44.76 -7.10
N LYS A 338 -41.20 45.60 -6.40
CA LYS A 338 -42.10 46.57 -7.05
C LYS A 338 -41.36 47.57 -7.93
N ASP A 339 -40.27 48.14 -7.40
CA ASP A 339 -39.48 49.14 -8.12
C ASP A 339 -38.84 48.52 -9.39
N LEU A 340 -38.29 47.30 -9.26
CA LEU A 340 -37.68 46.59 -10.37
C LEU A 340 -38.72 46.09 -11.40
N GLN A 341 -39.96 45.82 -10.98
CA GLN A 341 -41.04 45.44 -11.88
C GLN A 341 -41.60 46.63 -12.66
N VAL A 342 -41.46 47.87 -12.16
CA VAL A 342 -41.74 49.08 -12.94
C VAL A 342 -40.65 49.31 -14.00
N GLU A 343 -39.39 49.05 -13.65
CA GLU A 343 -38.25 49.20 -14.56
C GLU A 343 -38.17 48.09 -15.62
N HIS A 344 -38.62 46.89 -15.28
CA HIS A 344 -38.65 45.72 -16.16
C HIS A 344 -40.01 44.99 -16.09
N PRO A 345 -41.04 45.51 -16.78
CA PRO A 345 -42.42 45.03 -16.67
C PRO A 345 -42.60 43.57 -17.10
N ASP A 346 -41.76 43.08 -18.01
CA ASP A 346 -41.84 41.72 -18.56
C ASP A 346 -40.89 40.74 -17.86
N ALA A 347 -40.18 41.16 -16.81
CA ALA A 347 -39.18 40.31 -16.16
C ALA A 347 -39.78 39.27 -15.20
N GLU A 348 -39.19 38.08 -15.17
CA GLU A 348 -39.59 36.99 -14.28
C GLU A 348 -38.77 37.01 -12.99
N VAL A 349 -39.46 36.90 -11.85
CA VAL A 349 -38.81 36.75 -10.55
C VAL A 349 -38.59 35.27 -10.26
N ARG A 350 -37.33 34.90 -10.01
CA ARG A 350 -36.92 33.53 -9.67
C ARG A 350 -36.19 33.52 -8.34
N ARG A 351 -36.22 32.37 -7.66
CA ARG A 351 -35.45 32.14 -6.43
C ARG A 351 -34.09 31.55 -6.81
N GLY A 352 -33.04 32.31 -6.55
CA GLY A 352 -31.65 31.95 -6.82
C GLY A 352 -30.98 31.18 -5.68
N ASP A 353 -29.70 30.88 -5.86
CA ASP A 353 -28.90 30.16 -4.87
C ASP A 353 -28.77 30.97 -3.57
N ARG A 354 -28.74 30.27 -2.43
CA ARG A 354 -28.70 30.85 -1.07
C ARG A 354 -29.85 31.80 -0.76
N ASN A 355 -31.07 31.52 -1.26
CA ASN A 355 -32.30 32.29 -1.00
C ASN A 355 -32.26 33.75 -1.47
N LYS A 356 -31.51 34.04 -2.54
CA LYS A 356 -31.56 35.34 -3.22
C LYS A 356 -32.79 35.40 -4.13
N TRP A 357 -33.31 36.59 -4.35
CA TRP A 357 -34.33 36.82 -5.37
C TRP A 357 -33.65 37.39 -6.62
N GLU A 358 -33.84 36.75 -7.75
CA GLU A 358 -33.18 37.09 -9.02
C GLU A 358 -34.26 37.48 -10.04
N ILE A 359 -34.02 38.55 -10.78
CA ILE A 359 -34.93 39.03 -11.83
C ILE A 359 -34.34 38.71 -13.19
N TRP A 360 -35.10 38.03 -14.03
CA TRP A 360 -34.66 37.50 -15.32
C TRP A 360 -35.44 38.16 -16.46
N PRO A 361 -34.82 38.41 -17.62
CA PRO A 361 -35.58 38.86 -18.79
C PRO A 361 -36.64 37.80 -19.16
N ALA A 362 -37.79 38.24 -19.70
CA ALA A 362 -38.79 37.34 -20.27
C ALA A 362 -38.11 36.31 -21.16
N ALA A 363 -38.44 35.03 -21.00
CA ALA A 363 -37.92 34.00 -21.89
C ALA A 363 -38.26 34.41 -23.33
N ARG A 364 -37.24 34.67 -24.17
CA ARG A 364 -37.45 34.73 -25.61
C ARG A 364 -38.03 33.37 -25.99
N GLU A 365 -39.20 33.36 -26.64
CA GLU A 365 -39.60 32.22 -27.48
C GLU A 365 -38.56 32.15 -28.61
N ASP A 366 -37.45 31.49 -28.34
CA ASP A 366 -36.47 31.16 -29.36
C ASP A 366 -37.17 30.15 -30.29
N GLY A 367 -37.47 30.63 -31.50
CA GLY A 367 -38.07 29.85 -32.56
C GLY A 367 -37.30 28.55 -32.82
N LYS A 368 -38.07 27.52 -33.19
CA LYS A 368 -37.66 26.18 -33.64
C LYS A 368 -36.35 26.13 -34.42
#